data_AF-A0A1V5C9Y0-F1
#
_entry.id   AF-A0A1V5C9Y0-F1
#
_cell.length_a   1.000
_cell.length_b   1.000
_cell.length_c   1.000
_cell.angle_alpha   90.00
_cell.angle_beta   90.00
_cell.angle_gamma   90.00
#
_symmetry.space_group_name_H-M   'P 1'
#
loop_
_entity.id
_entity.type
_entity.pdbx_description
1 polymer ?
#
loop_
_entity_poly.entity_id
_entity_poly.type
_entity_poly.pdbx_seq_one_letter_code
_entity_poly.pdbx_strand_id
1 'polypeptide(L)'
;MTFVLNSFYYGSSINERSLRNRGITGFSSTGLDQKKGFNIDEFSIAAFTPVDEYFDLFGVVSFTEEGSSIEEAYFYTKTLPANLRLKGGKFKSQFSVHNEMHPHEWDFTDTSLIYKGFMGKDGIMEKGAQLTWRPRLPLQPLLGVELLQGENPTMFKPGEA
;
A
#
# COMPACT_ATOMS: atom_id res chain seq x y z
N MET A 1 13.78 -10.88 -7.79
CA MET A 1 12.86 -11.45 -6.78
C MET A 1 13.43 -11.14 -5.42
N THR A 2 12.60 -10.72 -4.48
CA THR A 2 12.97 -10.25 -3.15
C THR A 2 12.01 -10.85 -2.14
N PHE A 3 12.54 -11.21 -0.97
CA PHE A 3 11.76 -11.66 0.18
C PHE A 3 11.83 -10.59 1.26
N VAL A 4 10.69 -10.25 1.83
CA VAL A 4 10.59 -9.26 2.90
C VAL A 4 9.88 -9.89 4.09
N LEU A 5 10.42 -9.68 5.28
CA LEU A 5 9.80 -10.09 6.54
C LEU A 5 9.64 -8.86 7.42
N ASN A 6 8.39 -8.49 7.70
CA ASN A 6 8.04 -7.46 8.65
C ASN A 6 7.70 -8.09 10.00
N SER A 7 8.61 -7.94 10.97
CA SER A 7 8.45 -8.47 12.33
C SER A 7 8.91 -7.46 13.37
N PHE A 8 8.29 -7.48 14.53
CA PHE A 8 8.58 -6.53 15.61
C PHE A 8 8.33 -7.14 16.99
N TYR A 9 8.93 -6.52 18.02
CA TYR A 9 8.63 -6.81 19.41
C TYR A 9 7.81 -5.67 20.02
N TYR A 10 6.71 -6.00 20.69
CA TYR A 10 5.87 -5.03 21.36
C TYR A 10 5.74 -5.33 22.87
N GLY A 11 6.12 -4.35 23.69
CA GLY A 11 6.02 -4.40 25.14
C GLY A 11 5.06 -3.33 25.67
N SER A 12 4.13 -3.72 26.56
CA SER A 12 3.23 -2.76 27.19
C SER A 12 2.81 -3.20 28.59
N SER A 13 2.66 -2.25 29.50
CA SER A 13 2.05 -2.49 30.82
C SER A 13 0.52 -2.54 30.77
N ILE A 14 -0.09 -2.07 29.68
CA ILE A 14 -1.54 -2.07 29.46
C ILE A 14 -1.98 -3.44 28.94
N ASN A 15 -3.12 -3.98 29.38
CA ASN A 15 -3.62 -5.26 28.89
C ASN A 15 -4.08 -5.20 27.42
N GLU A 16 -4.05 -6.34 26.71
CA GLU A 16 -4.33 -6.37 25.27
C GLU A 16 -5.77 -5.98 24.92
N ARG A 17 -6.75 -6.33 25.77
CA ARG A 17 -8.15 -5.91 25.58
C ARG A 17 -8.29 -4.39 25.58
N SER A 18 -7.59 -3.70 26.49
CA SER A 18 -7.58 -2.24 26.53
C SER A 18 -6.79 -1.64 25.37
N LEU A 19 -5.79 -2.33 24.82
CA LEU A 19 -5.06 -1.85 23.64
C LEU A 19 -5.92 -1.94 22.38
N ARG A 20 -6.63 -3.05 22.17
CA ARG A 20 -7.54 -3.24 21.02
C ARG A 20 -8.68 -2.21 21.00
N ASN A 21 -9.15 -1.81 22.19
CA ASN A 21 -10.23 -0.84 22.34
C ASN A 21 -9.77 0.62 22.47
N ARG A 22 -8.45 0.89 22.37
CA ARG A 22 -7.90 2.25 22.40
C ARG A 22 -7.91 2.86 21.01
N GLY A 23 -9.12 3.25 20.58
CA GLY A 23 -9.30 4.14 19.45
C GLY A 23 -9.02 5.60 19.81
N ILE A 24 -8.89 6.44 18.78
CA ILE A 24 -8.89 7.90 18.93
C ILE A 24 -10.26 8.37 18.46
N THR A 25 -11.06 8.89 19.39
CA THR A 25 -12.42 9.36 19.10
C THR A 25 -12.42 10.32 17.92
N GLY A 26 -13.27 10.02 16.92
CA GLY A 26 -13.37 10.81 15.68
C GLY A 26 -12.35 10.48 14.59
N PHE A 27 -11.37 9.60 14.85
CA PHE A 27 -10.31 9.24 13.90
C PHE A 27 -10.11 7.74 13.69
N SER A 28 -10.13 6.94 14.75
CA SER A 28 -10.01 5.48 14.67
C SER A 28 -10.82 4.83 15.78
N SER A 29 -11.65 3.84 15.44
CA SER A 29 -12.32 2.95 16.41
C SER A 29 -11.49 1.71 16.74
N THR A 30 -10.49 1.40 15.92
CA THR A 30 -9.57 0.27 16.10
C THR A 30 -8.31 0.74 16.81
N GLY A 31 -7.93 0.00 17.86
CA GLY A 31 -6.65 0.16 18.53
C GLY A 31 -5.50 -0.47 17.76
N LEU A 32 -4.32 -0.51 18.37
CA LEU A 32 -3.17 -1.21 17.79
C LEU A 32 -3.47 -2.71 17.72
N ASP A 33 -3.42 -3.30 16.52
CA ASP A 33 -3.54 -4.75 16.36
C ASP A 33 -2.20 -5.46 16.64
N GLN A 34 -1.56 -5.08 17.74
CA GLN A 34 -0.26 -5.58 18.18
C GLN A 34 -0.47 -6.46 19.40
N LYS A 35 0.06 -7.69 19.37
CA LYS A 35 0.07 -8.61 20.53
C LYS A 35 1.34 -8.35 21.33
N LYS A 36 1.32 -8.56 22.65
CA LYS A 36 2.56 -8.43 23.45
C LYS A 36 3.55 -9.53 23.07
N GLY A 37 4.83 -9.17 22.98
CA GLY A 37 5.90 -10.09 22.60
C GLY A 37 6.33 -9.93 21.15
N PHE A 38 6.80 -11.02 20.55
CA PHE A 38 7.21 -11.06 19.14
C PHE A 38 6.00 -11.23 18.23
N ASN A 39 5.94 -10.39 17.19
CA ASN A 39 4.88 -10.39 16.18
C ASN A 39 5.51 -10.53 14.80
N ILE A 40 4.80 -11.21 13.91
CA ILE A 40 5.02 -11.17 12.47
C ILE A 40 3.80 -10.46 11.90
N ASP A 41 4.00 -9.27 11.34
CA ASP A 41 2.91 -8.55 10.65
C ASP A 41 2.70 -9.20 9.28
N GLU A 42 3.80 -9.41 8.55
CA GLU A 42 3.75 -9.87 7.18
C GLU A 42 5.07 -10.50 6.73
N PHE A 43 4.95 -11.55 5.92
CA PHE A 43 6.01 -12.02 5.03
C PHE A 43 5.55 -11.82 3.58
N SER A 44 6.36 -11.19 2.73
CA SER A 44 5.99 -10.94 1.34
C SER A 44 7.08 -11.35 0.36
N ILE A 45 6.63 -11.75 -0.83
CA ILE A 45 7.49 -12.11 -1.96
C ILE A 45 7.20 -11.13 -3.09
N ALA A 46 8.20 -10.34 -3.45
CA ALA A 46 8.14 -9.40 -4.55
C ALA A 46 8.92 -9.95 -5.76
N ALA A 47 8.31 -9.89 -6.94
CA ALA A 47 8.93 -10.29 -8.19
C ALA A 47 8.73 -9.20 -9.24
N PHE A 48 9.77 -9.00 -10.03
CA PHE A 48 9.79 -8.11 -11.18
C PHE A 48 10.30 -8.91 -12.37
N THR A 49 9.67 -8.73 -13.54
CA THR A 49 10.14 -9.34 -14.78
C THR A 49 9.92 -8.41 -15.98
N PRO A 50 10.97 -8.11 -16.76
CA PRO A 50 10.79 -7.49 -18.07
C PRO A 50 10.29 -8.56 -19.05
N VAL A 51 9.06 -8.41 -19.55
CA VAL A 51 8.43 -9.45 -20.37
C VAL A 51 8.92 -9.38 -21.82
N ASP A 52 8.87 -8.20 -22.42
CA ASP A 52 9.27 -7.92 -23.80
C ASP A 52 9.71 -6.46 -23.95
N GLU A 53 9.82 -5.91 -25.16
CA GLU A 53 10.21 -4.50 -25.37
C GLU A 53 9.15 -3.50 -24.88
N TYR A 54 7.89 -3.92 -24.76
CA TYR A 54 6.74 -3.05 -24.48
C TYR A 54 6.32 -3.07 -23.02
N PHE A 55 6.48 -4.18 -22.30
CA PHE A 55 5.92 -4.38 -20.97
C PHE A 55 6.92 -4.89 -19.95
N ASP A 56 6.72 -4.42 -18.72
CA ASP A 56 7.27 -5.03 -17.51
C ASP A 56 6.11 -5.48 -16.61
N LEU A 57 6.35 -6.53 -15.82
CA LEU A 57 5.44 -7.03 -14.80
C LEU A 57 6.05 -6.91 -13.42
N PHE A 58 5.21 -6.56 -12.45
CA PHE A 58 5.53 -6.54 -11.03
C PHE A 58 4.42 -7.25 -10.25
N GLY A 59 4.80 -8.01 -9.24
CA GLY A 59 3.87 -8.71 -8.37
C GLY A 59 4.41 -8.86 -6.96
N VAL A 60 3.51 -8.73 -5.98
CA VAL A 60 3.77 -8.93 -4.56
C VAL A 60 2.67 -9.82 -4.00
N VAL A 61 3.08 -10.93 -3.40
CA VAL A 61 2.19 -11.81 -2.64
C VAL A 61 2.57 -11.71 -1.18
N SER A 62 1.58 -11.43 -0.34
CA SER A 62 1.72 -11.36 1.10
C SER A 62 1.20 -12.60 1.80
N PHE A 63 1.80 -12.89 2.93
CA PHE A 63 1.47 -13.98 3.84
C PHE A 63 1.42 -13.41 5.26
N THR A 64 0.27 -13.56 5.90
CA THR A 64 0.02 -13.17 7.30
C THR A 64 -0.36 -14.42 8.10
N GLU A 65 -0.53 -14.28 9.42
CA GLU A 65 -1.07 -15.37 10.25
C GLU A 65 -2.50 -15.79 9.85
N GLU A 66 -3.23 -14.92 9.13
CA GLU A 66 -4.63 -15.12 8.76
C GLU A 66 -4.81 -15.71 7.35
N GLY A 67 -3.77 -15.63 6.51
CA GLY A 67 -3.79 -16.16 5.14
C GLY A 67 -2.86 -15.43 4.20
N SER A 68 -2.97 -15.74 2.91
CA SER A 68 -2.21 -15.08 1.85
C SER A 68 -3.09 -14.21 0.97
N SER A 69 -2.51 -13.14 0.43
CA SER A 69 -3.20 -12.24 -0.49
C SER A 69 -2.26 -11.71 -1.57
N ILE A 70 -2.84 -11.27 -2.69
CA ILE A 70 -2.11 -10.50 -3.70
C ILE A 70 -2.18 -9.05 -3.26
N GLU A 71 -1.05 -8.45 -2.89
CA GLU A 71 -0.98 -7.03 -2.57
C GLU A 71 -0.97 -6.22 -3.85
N GLU A 72 0.04 -6.46 -4.69
CA GLU A 72 0.21 -5.81 -5.97
C GLU A 72 0.40 -6.86 -7.06
N ALA A 73 -0.19 -6.60 -8.22
CA ALA A 73 0.01 -7.38 -9.42
C ALA A 73 -0.38 -6.50 -10.60
N TYR A 74 0.62 -5.94 -11.27
CA TYR A 74 0.38 -5.00 -12.35
C TYR A 74 1.47 -5.10 -13.43
N PHE A 75 1.11 -4.61 -14.62
CA PHE A 75 2.06 -4.34 -15.68
C PHE A 75 2.27 -2.83 -15.82
N TYR A 76 3.36 -2.44 -16.47
CA TYR A 76 3.45 -1.10 -17.06
C TYR A 76 4.12 -1.12 -18.43
N THR A 77 3.76 -0.15 -19.27
CA THR A 77 4.35 0.04 -20.59
C THR A 77 5.71 0.74 -20.50
N LYS A 78 6.65 0.40 -21.38
CA LYS A 78 7.99 1.01 -21.44
C LYS A 78 8.16 2.05 -22.55
N THR A 79 7.49 1.86 -23.68
CA THR A 79 7.85 2.53 -24.95
C THR A 79 6.79 3.48 -25.48
N LEU A 80 5.83 3.91 -24.64
CA LEU A 80 4.87 4.91 -25.09
C LEU A 80 5.56 6.24 -25.41
N PRO A 81 5.13 6.95 -26.46
CA PRO A 81 5.72 8.22 -26.86
C PRO A 81 5.54 9.29 -25.78
N ALA A 82 6.33 10.37 -25.89
CA ALA A 82 6.28 11.53 -25.00
C ALA A 82 6.53 11.24 -23.50
N ASN A 83 7.24 10.15 -23.18
CA ASN A 83 7.46 9.67 -21.81
C ASN A 83 6.15 9.40 -21.05
N LEU A 84 5.14 8.92 -21.77
CA LEU A 84 3.94 8.39 -21.17
C LEU A 84 4.21 6.99 -20.61
N ARG A 85 3.47 6.59 -19.57
CA ARG A 85 3.49 5.23 -19.06
C ARG A 85 2.10 4.87 -18.56
N LEU A 86 1.55 3.81 -19.14
CA LEU A 86 0.32 3.17 -18.69
C LEU A 86 0.69 2.05 -17.71
N LYS A 87 0.03 2.01 -16.56
CA LYS A 87 0.07 0.92 -15.57
C LYS A 87 -1.33 0.34 -15.42
N GLY A 88 -1.46 -0.98 -15.32
CA GLY A 88 -2.75 -1.64 -15.13
C GLY A 88 -2.64 -2.89 -14.28
N GLY A 89 -3.63 -3.11 -13.41
CA GLY A 89 -3.66 -4.23 -12.46
C GLY A 89 -4.08 -3.79 -11.07
N LYS A 90 -3.62 -4.50 -10.04
CA LYS A 90 -3.76 -4.11 -8.63
C LYS A 90 -2.49 -3.41 -8.15
N PHE A 91 -2.58 -2.18 -7.67
CA PHE A 91 -1.42 -1.38 -7.25
C PHE A 91 -1.78 -0.34 -6.17
N LYS A 92 -0.76 0.15 -5.46
CA LYS A 92 -0.90 1.35 -4.61
C LYS A 92 -0.99 2.60 -5.48
N SER A 93 -2.01 3.41 -5.25
CA SER A 93 -2.22 4.69 -5.92
C SER A 93 -1.02 5.63 -5.74
N GLN A 94 -0.65 6.34 -6.81
CA GLN A 94 0.39 7.38 -6.80
C GLN A 94 -0.14 8.74 -6.32
N PHE A 95 -1.25 8.77 -5.58
CA PHE A 95 -1.84 10.01 -5.06
C PHE A 95 -0.90 10.81 -4.15
N SER A 96 0.00 10.13 -3.42
CA SER A 96 1.03 10.79 -2.63
C SER A 96 2.29 9.92 -2.53
N VAL A 97 3.42 10.54 -2.26
CA VAL A 97 4.70 9.85 -2.02
C VAL A 97 4.56 8.80 -0.92
N HIS A 98 3.78 9.10 0.12
CA HIS A 98 3.57 8.19 1.25
C HIS A 98 2.73 6.97 0.88
N ASN A 99 1.69 7.13 0.05
CA ASN A 99 0.79 6.02 -0.29
C ASN A 99 1.47 4.95 -1.14
N GLU A 100 2.46 5.34 -1.95
CA GLU A 100 3.23 4.41 -2.78
C GLU A 100 4.17 3.52 -1.97
N MET A 101 4.52 3.90 -0.74
CA MET A 101 5.44 3.16 0.10
C MET A 101 4.75 1.99 0.79
N HIS A 102 5.45 0.87 0.89
CA HIS A 102 5.05 -0.27 1.74
C HIS A 102 5.47 -0.05 3.19
N PRO A 103 4.80 -0.68 4.18
CA PRO A 103 5.09 -0.46 5.60
C PRO A 103 6.55 -0.63 5.98
N HIS A 104 7.25 -1.58 5.34
CA HIS A 104 8.67 -1.84 5.56
C HIS A 104 9.62 -0.78 4.98
N GLU A 105 9.11 0.16 4.18
CA GLU A 105 9.87 1.31 3.67
C GLU A 105 9.70 2.56 4.54
N TRP A 106 8.80 2.54 5.52
CA TRP A 106 8.57 3.68 6.40
C TRP A 106 9.66 3.79 7.47
N ASP A 107 10.03 5.04 7.80
CA ASP A 107 10.90 5.35 8.94
C ASP A 107 10.21 5.13 10.31
N PHE A 108 8.90 4.87 10.29
CA PHE A 108 8.06 4.67 11.47
C PHE A 108 7.44 3.28 11.45
N THR A 109 7.17 2.74 12.65
CA THR A 109 6.48 1.45 12.81
C THR A 109 5.08 1.43 12.19
N ASP A 110 4.50 2.60 11.92
CA ASP A 110 3.15 2.71 11.39
C ASP A 110 2.92 4.03 10.65
N THR A 111 1.91 4.06 9.78
CA THR A 111 1.53 5.28 9.08
C THR A 111 0.83 6.27 10.01
N SER A 112 0.87 7.56 9.66
CA SER A 112 0.25 8.61 10.47
C SER A 112 -1.26 8.39 10.61
N LEU A 113 -1.81 8.83 11.74
CA LEU A 113 -3.24 8.67 12.05
C LEU A 113 -4.15 9.31 11.01
N ILE A 114 -3.72 10.42 10.41
CA ILE A 114 -4.47 11.09 9.34
C ILE A 114 -4.54 10.18 8.12
N TYR A 115 -3.39 9.63 7.69
CA TYR A 115 -3.35 8.69 6.57
C TYR A 115 -4.24 7.47 6.83
N LYS A 116 -4.18 6.88 8.03
CA LYS A 116 -5.05 5.75 8.39
C LYS A 116 -6.53 6.11 8.36
N GLY A 117 -6.89 7.25 8.97
CA GLY A 117 -8.28 7.65 9.12
C GLY A 117 -8.97 7.96 7.78
N PHE A 118 -8.22 8.49 6.81
CA PHE A 118 -8.76 8.79 5.48
C PHE A 118 -8.58 7.63 4.49
N MET A 119 -7.41 6.98 4.46
CA MET A 119 -7.04 6.03 3.41
C MET A 119 -7.07 4.56 3.86
N GLY A 120 -7.20 4.29 5.17
CA GLY A 120 -7.06 2.95 5.75
C GLY A 120 -5.61 2.60 6.12
N LYS A 121 -5.42 1.47 6.83
CA LYS A 121 -4.10 0.98 7.29
C LYS A 121 -3.13 0.82 6.11
N ASP A 122 -3.61 0.24 5.01
CA ASP A 122 -2.78 -0.14 3.86
C ASP A 122 -2.75 0.95 2.76
N GLY A 123 -3.42 2.08 3.01
CA GLY A 123 -3.60 3.16 2.05
C GLY A 123 -4.54 2.79 0.89
N ILE A 124 -4.47 3.57 -0.17
CA ILE A 124 -5.25 3.36 -1.40
C ILE A 124 -4.54 2.31 -2.25
N MET A 125 -4.90 1.04 -2.06
CA MET A 125 -4.47 -0.09 -2.87
C MET A 125 -5.67 -0.65 -3.62
N GLU A 126 -5.64 -0.56 -4.94
CA GLU A 126 -6.84 -0.72 -5.78
C GLU A 126 -6.54 -1.46 -7.07
N LYS A 127 -7.58 -2.04 -7.66
CA LYS A 127 -7.55 -2.49 -9.05
C LYS A 127 -7.94 -1.34 -9.97
N GLY A 128 -7.19 -1.17 -11.05
CA GLY A 128 -7.49 -0.12 -12.00
C GLY A 128 -6.43 0.07 -13.08
N ALA A 129 -6.44 1.27 -13.64
CA ALA A 129 -5.46 1.74 -14.60
C ALA A 129 -4.95 3.13 -14.23
N GLN A 130 -3.68 3.39 -14.49
CA GLN A 130 -3.00 4.65 -14.24
C GLN A 130 -2.26 5.07 -15.52
N LEU A 131 -2.45 6.32 -15.95
CA LEU A 131 -1.62 6.94 -16.96
C LEU A 131 -0.74 8.01 -16.30
N THR A 132 0.56 7.90 -16.48
CA THR A 132 1.55 8.88 -16.00
C THR A 132 2.27 9.55 -17.16
N TRP A 133 2.63 10.82 -16.98
CA TRP A 133 3.38 11.61 -17.93
C TRP A 133 4.52 12.35 -17.23
N ARG A 134 5.75 12.22 -17.77
CA ARG A 134 6.93 12.95 -17.30
C ARG A 134 7.51 13.82 -18.44
N PRO A 135 7.03 15.06 -18.65
CA PRO A 135 7.57 15.93 -19.68
C PRO A 135 9.04 16.31 -19.42
N ARG A 136 9.81 16.51 -20.50
CA ARG A 136 11.22 16.93 -20.43
C ARG A 136 11.33 18.45 -20.20
N LEU A 137 10.93 18.89 -19.02
CA LEU A 137 11.06 20.27 -18.55
C LEU A 137 12.12 20.35 -17.45
N PRO A 138 12.72 21.52 -17.16
CA PRO A 138 13.71 21.66 -16.09
C PRO A 138 13.23 21.17 -14.71
N LEU A 139 11.94 21.33 -14.42
CA LEU A 139 11.31 20.88 -13.17
C LEU A 139 10.97 19.38 -13.14
N GLN A 140 11.00 18.68 -14.29
CA GLN A 140 10.66 17.26 -14.43
C GLN A 140 9.39 16.82 -13.65
N PRO A 141 8.24 17.48 -13.83
CA PRO A 141 7.04 17.12 -13.08
C PRO A 141 6.55 15.72 -13.45
N LEU A 142 5.89 15.06 -12.49
CA LEU A 142 5.15 13.83 -12.72
C LEU A 142 3.65 14.13 -12.64
N LEU A 143 2.93 13.93 -13.74
CA LEU A 143 1.48 14.06 -13.80
C LEU A 143 0.87 12.68 -13.94
N GLY A 144 -0.25 12.44 -13.26
CA GLY A 144 -0.92 11.14 -13.24
C GLY A 144 -2.44 11.26 -13.22
N VAL A 145 -3.11 10.32 -13.88
CA VAL A 145 -4.57 10.11 -13.79
C VAL A 145 -4.81 8.63 -13.52
N GLU A 146 -5.71 8.33 -12.59
CA GLU A 146 -6.05 6.97 -12.17
C GLU A 146 -7.55 6.72 -12.28
N LEU A 147 -7.92 5.53 -12.78
CA LEU A 147 -9.27 5.02 -12.81
C LEU A 147 -9.29 3.73 -11.98
N LEU A 148 -9.90 3.79 -10.80
CA LEU A 148 -9.86 2.74 -9.78
C LEU A 148 -11.27 2.18 -9.53
N GLN A 149 -11.35 0.94 -9.03
CA GLN A 149 -12.63 0.28 -8.75
C GLN A 149 -13.35 0.80 -7.49
N GLY A 150 -12.65 1.48 -6.59
CA GLY A 150 -13.25 2.06 -5.39
C GLY A 150 -13.62 1.01 -4.34
N GLU A 151 -12.78 -0.03 -4.20
CA GLU A 151 -12.97 -1.10 -3.22
C GLU A 151 -12.50 -0.73 -1.82
N ASN A 152 -11.65 0.30 -1.67
CA ASN A 152 -11.14 0.79 -0.40
C ASN A 152 -12.33 1.27 0.48
N PRO A 153 -12.63 0.57 1.59
CA PRO A 153 -13.81 0.86 2.38
C PRO A 153 -13.69 2.19 3.12
N THR A 154 -12.48 2.57 3.53
CA THR A 154 -12.22 3.81 4.27
C THR A 154 -12.51 5.05 3.41
N MET A 155 -12.05 5.05 2.16
CA MET A 155 -12.22 6.19 1.25
C MET A 155 -13.57 6.22 0.56
N PHE A 156 -14.06 5.08 0.08
CA PHE A 156 -15.18 5.04 -0.87
C PHE A 156 -16.47 4.46 -0.30
N LYS A 157 -16.42 3.76 0.84
CA LYS A 157 -17.59 3.18 1.52
C LYS A 157 -17.60 3.46 3.03
N PRO A 158 -17.46 4.73 3.45
CA PRO A 158 -17.44 5.06 4.87
C PRO A 158 -18.79 4.69 5.52
N GLY A 159 -18.78 3.71 6.43
CA GLY A 159 -19.95 3.30 7.22
C GLY A 159 -20.51 1.89 6.94
N GLU A 160 -19.92 1.13 6.01
CA GLU A 160 -20.28 -0.28 5.74
C GLU A 160 -19.31 -1.31 6.35
N ALA A 161 -18.43 -0.87 7.28
CA ALA A 161 -17.42 -1.70 7.95
C ALA A 161 -17.89 -2.20 9.33
#